data_AF-A0A345CQ17-F1
#
_entry.id   AF-A0A345CQ17-F1
#
_cell.length_a   1.000
_cell.length_b   1.000
_cell.length_c   1.000
_cell.angle_alpha   90.00
_cell.angle_beta   90.00
_cell.angle_gamma   90.00
#
_symmetry.space_group_name_H-M   'P 1'
#
loop_
_entity.id
_entity.type
_entity.pdbx_description
1 polymer ?
#
loop_
_entity_poly.entity_id
_entity_poly.type
_entity_poly.pdbx_seq_one_letter_code
_entity_poly.pdbx_strand_id
1 'polypeptide(L)'
;MSFDFGDYALTEQKRYYAPNEMFVHKVIGRLRSNSWVDVPVKIPATNVTHEQMEEVCLCICCGVDETEVRRYRVKDMQKSQDRK
;
A
#
# COMPACT_ATOMS: atom_id res chain seq x y z
N MET A 1 4.47 -11.67 -7.68
CA MET A 1 4.75 -10.42 -8.41
C MET A 1 5.83 -9.69 -7.62
N SER A 2 6.89 -9.18 -8.27
CA SER A 2 7.96 -8.46 -7.54
C SER A 2 7.78 -6.96 -7.73
N PHE A 3 7.85 -6.22 -6.62
CA PHE A 3 7.96 -4.76 -6.60
C PHE A 3 9.39 -4.39 -6.23
N ASP A 4 9.97 -3.47 -6.99
CA ASP A 4 11.31 -2.94 -6.76
C ASP A 4 11.25 -1.47 -6.33
N PHE A 5 12.38 -0.94 -5.84
CA PHE A 5 12.46 0.47 -5.47
C PHE A 5 12.11 1.36 -6.67
N GLY A 6 11.22 2.33 -6.47
CA GLY A 6 10.78 3.25 -7.50
C GLY A 6 9.56 2.77 -8.30
N ASP A 7 9.15 1.51 -8.18
CA ASP A 7 7.91 1.04 -8.78
C ASP A 7 6.70 1.80 -8.22
N TYR A 8 5.68 1.93 -9.05
CA TYR A 8 4.37 2.42 -8.64
C TYR A 8 3.37 1.26 -8.53
N ALA A 9 2.57 1.29 -7.49
CA ALA A 9 1.52 0.31 -7.21
C ALA A 9 0.19 1.01 -6.96
N LEU A 10 -0.90 0.28 -7.17
CA LEU A 10 -2.26 0.68 -6.83
C LEU A 10 -2.72 -0.11 -5.61
N THR A 11 -3.33 0.59 -4.66
CA THR A 11 -3.94 0.00 -3.45
C THR A 11 -5.32 0.59 -3.26
N GLU A 12 -6.29 -0.27 -2.96
CA GLU A 12 -7.68 0.13 -2.77
C GLU A 12 -7.85 0.90 -1.45
N GLN A 13 -8.51 2.06 -1.49
CA GLN A 13 -8.89 2.83 -0.32
C GLN A 13 -10.41 2.93 -0.21
N LYS A 14 -10.91 2.80 1.02
CA LYS A 14 -12.34 2.90 1.34
C LYS A 14 -12.81 4.34 1.24
N ARG A 15 -13.84 4.58 0.44
CA ARG A 15 -14.59 5.85 0.44
C ARG A 15 -15.91 5.65 1.17
N TYR A 16 -16.23 6.56 2.09
CA TYR A 16 -17.53 6.54 2.76
C TYR A 16 -18.57 7.14 1.81
N TYR A 17 -19.69 6.43 1.63
CA TYR A 17 -20.81 6.82 0.75
C TYR A 17 -20.50 6.84 -0.76
N ALA A 18 -19.39 6.24 -1.19
CA ALA A 18 -19.04 6.04 -2.58
C ALA A 18 -18.32 4.70 -2.75
N PRO A 19 -18.20 4.16 -3.98
CA PRO A 19 -17.33 3.01 -4.24
C PRO A 19 -15.89 3.29 -3.81
N ASN A 20 -15.19 2.23 -3.41
CA ASN A 20 -13.76 2.31 -3.12
C ASN A 20 -12.98 2.77 -4.35
N GLU A 21 -11.81 3.35 -4.12
CA GLU A 21 -10.98 3.94 -5.17
C GLU A 21 -9.54 3.44 -5.06
N MET A 22 -8.89 3.23 -6.20
CA MET A 22 -7.49 2.79 -6.26
C MET A 22 -6.56 4.00 -6.22
N PHE A 23 -5.65 4.03 -5.25
CA PHE A 23 -4.67 5.11 -5.11
C PHE A 23 -3.26 4.65 -5.45
N VAL A 24 -2.51 5.53 -6.08
CA VAL A 24 -1.12 5.31 -6.48
C VAL A 24 -0.20 5.42 -5.26
N HIS A 25 0.67 4.42 -5.12
CA HIS A 25 1.66 4.33 -4.07
C HIS A 25 3.04 4.11 -4.70
N LYS A 26 4.02 4.93 -4.31
CA LYS A 26 5.42 4.73 -4.70
C LYS A 26 6.08 3.76 -3.75
N VAL A 27 6.66 2.68 -4.28
CA VAL A 27 7.42 1.70 -3.52
C VAL A 27 8.82 2.24 -3.23
N ILE A 28 9.20 2.28 -1.96
CA ILE A 28 10.52 2.72 -1.51
C ILE A 28 11.33 1.60 -0.84
N GLY A 29 10.78 0.40 -0.75
CA GLY A 29 11.48 -0.76 -0.21
C GLY A 29 10.55 -1.95 0.00
N ARG A 30 11.15 -3.10 0.31
CA ARG A 30 10.43 -4.36 0.59
C ARG A 30 11.06 -5.06 1.78
N LEU A 31 10.23 -5.70 2.60
CA LEU A 31 10.66 -6.53 3.72
C LEU A 31 9.60 -7.59 4.04
N ARG A 32 9.90 -8.48 4.99
CA ARG A 32 8.90 -9.34 5.62
C ARG A 32 8.50 -8.77 6.97
N SER A 33 7.21 -8.65 7.21
CA SER A 33 6.63 -8.07 8.44
C SER A 33 5.36 -8.79 8.79
N ASN A 34 5.03 -8.87 10.09
CA ASN A 34 3.70 -9.22 10.56
C ASN A 34 2.80 -8.00 10.78
N SER A 35 3.25 -6.81 10.39
CA SER A 35 2.46 -5.58 10.52
C SER A 35 2.41 -4.79 9.21
N TRP A 36 1.18 -4.48 8.79
CA TRP A 36 0.84 -3.71 7.58
C TRP A 36 -0.55 -3.07 7.71
N VAL A 37 -0.90 -2.20 6.77
CA VAL A 37 -2.22 -1.57 6.67
C VAL A 37 -3.17 -2.51 5.93
N ASP A 38 -4.35 -2.76 6.52
CA ASP A 38 -5.39 -3.56 5.87
C ASP A 38 -6.00 -2.86 4.65
N VAL A 39 -6.34 -3.64 3.62
CA VAL A 39 -6.94 -3.18 2.36
C VAL A 39 -8.37 -3.75 2.26
N PRO A 40 -9.40 -2.95 1.92
CA PRO A 40 -9.34 -1.54 1.53
C PRO A 40 -8.96 -0.61 2.70
N VAL A 41 -8.03 0.31 2.42
CA VAL A 41 -7.45 1.23 3.42
C VAL A 41 -8.54 2.12 4.00
N LYS A 42 -8.64 2.16 5.33
CA LYS A 42 -9.53 3.09 6.06
C LYS A 42 -8.74 4.33 6.48
N ILE A 43 -9.45 5.43 6.71
CA ILE A 43 -8.86 6.66 7.25
C ILE A 43 -9.14 6.73 8.77
N PRO A 44 -8.13 6.94 9.63
CA PRO A 44 -6.70 7.02 9.30
C PRO A 44 -6.12 5.64 8.94
N ALA A 45 -5.11 5.62 8.06
CA ALA A 45 -4.45 4.38 7.68
C ALA A 45 -3.50 3.92 8.79
N THR A 46 -3.88 2.86 9.49
CA THR A 46 -3.15 2.33 10.63
C THR A 46 -2.49 1.00 10.29
N ASN A 47 -1.24 0.81 10.73
CA ASN A 47 -0.62 -0.51 10.69
C ASN A 47 -1.29 -1.39 11.75
N VAL A 48 -1.77 -2.55 11.34
CA VAL A 48 -2.33 -3.59 12.20
C VAL A 48 -1.25 -4.67 12.39
N THR A 49 -1.22 -5.33 13.54
CA THR A 49 -0.37 -6.49 13.78
C THR A 49 -1.18 -7.75 13.50
N HIS A 50 -0.61 -8.65 12.72
CA HIS A 50 -1.18 -9.93 12.32
C HIS A 50 -0.36 -11.09 12.91
N GLU A 51 -0.96 -12.28 12.94
CA GLU A 51 -0.31 -13.47 13.51
C GLU A 51 0.80 -14.02 12.60
N GLN A 52 0.65 -13.89 11.29
CA GLN A 52 1.61 -14.35 10.29
C GLN A 52 2.49 -13.23 9.74
N MET A 53 3.72 -13.57 9.34
CA MET A 53 4.56 -12.69 8.53
C MET A 53 4.29 -12.85 7.04
N GLU A 54 4.17 -11.73 6.34
CA GLU A 54 3.97 -11.67 4.89
C GLU A 54 5.04 -10.77 4.25
N GLU A 55 5.19 -10.88 2.93
CA GLU A 55 5.94 -9.88 2.16
C GLU A 55 5.13 -8.57 2.09
N VAL A 56 5.78 -7.46 2.44
CA VAL A 56 5.19 -6.13 2.43
C VAL A 56 6.09 -5.15 1.69
N CYS A 57 5.48 -4.18 1.02
CA CYS A 57 6.17 -3.01 0.48
C CYS A 57 6.05 -1.84 1.45
N LEU A 58 7.14 -1.08 1.57
CA LEU A 58 7.15 0.24 2.16
C LEU A 58 6.74 1.23 1.07
N CYS A 59 5.67 1.98 1.31
CA CYS A 59 5.03 2.80 0.29
C CYS A 59 4.69 4.19 0.80
N ILE A 60 4.71 5.15 -0.13
CA ILE A 60 4.25 6.53 0.06
C ILE A 60 3.00 6.72 -0.80
N CYS A 61 1.91 7.28 -0.26
CA CYS A 61 0.66 7.49 -1.01
C CYS A 61 0.72 8.79 -1.81
N CYS A 62 0.90 8.68 -3.12
CA CYS A 62 1.12 9.81 -4.01
C CYS A 62 -0.13 10.70 -4.11
N GLY A 63 0.06 12.01 -4.01
CA GLY A 63 -1.02 13.00 -4.13
C GLY A 63 -2.04 13.03 -2.99
N VAL A 64 -1.82 12.25 -1.92
CA VAL A 64 -2.66 12.26 -0.70
C VAL A 64 -1.84 12.65 0.52
N ASP A 65 -0.83 11.84 0.84
CA ASP A 65 0.07 12.07 1.96
C ASP A 65 1.44 11.47 1.62
N GLU A 66 2.37 12.35 1.29
CA GLU A 66 3.72 11.98 0.89
C GLU A 66 4.74 12.06 2.03
N THR A 67 4.28 12.35 3.25
CA THR A 67 5.13 12.52 4.44
C THR A 67 5.27 11.24 5.26
N GLU A 68 4.36 10.28 5.07
CA GLU A 68 4.35 9.02 5.79
C GLU A 68 4.72 7.82 4.91
N VAL A 69 5.50 6.92 5.47
CA VAL A 69 5.77 5.60 4.89
C VAL A 69 4.89 4.57 5.57
N ARG A 70 4.06 3.89 4.78
CA ARG A 70 3.15 2.84 5.25
C ARG A 70 3.53 1.49 4.65
N ARG A 71 3.13 0.41 5.33
CA ARG A 71 3.41 -0.96 4.89
C ARG A 71 2.15 -1.55 4.27
N TYR A 72 2.28 -2.11 3.07
CA TYR A 72 1.18 -2.80 2.40
C TYR A 72 1.64 -4.19 1.98
N ARG A 73 0.80 -5.19 2.24
CA ARG A 73 1.08 -6.57 1.85
C ARG A 73 1.04 -6.69 0.33
N VAL A 74 2.06 -7.35 -0.23
CA VAL A 74 2.27 -7.44 -1.68
C VAL A 74 1.06 -8.03 -2.41
N LYS A 75 0.35 -8.97 -1.78
CA LYS A 75 -0.86 -9.62 -2.33
C LYS A 75 -2.05 -8.67 -2.47
N ASP A 76 -2.06 -7.57 -1.73
CA ASP A 76 -3.14 -6.57 -1.72
C ASP A 76 -2.84 -5.40 -2.69
N MET A 77 -1.73 -5.47 -3.44
CA MET A 77 -1.23 -4.42 -4.32
C MET A 77 -1.29 -4.85 -5.78
N GLN A 78 -1.58 -3.89 -6.67
CA GLN A 78 -1.55 -4.09 -8.12
C GLN A 78 -0.42 -3.24 -8.72
N LYS A 79 0.35 -3.76 -9.68
CA LYS A 79 1.41 -2.95 -10.32
C LYS A 79 0.79 -1.90 -11.24
N SER A 80 1.19 -0.64 -11.08
CA SER A 80 0.77 0.44 -11.97
C SER A 80 1.53 0.32 -13.29
N GLN A 81 0.82 0.28 -14.43
CA GLN A 81 1.44 0.15 -15.75
C GLN A 81 1.83 1.51 -16.36
N ASP A 82 1.38 2.62 -15.75
CA ASP A 82 1.28 3.92 -16.41
C ASP A 82 2.27 4.98 -15.88
N ARG A 83 3.12 4.63 -14.92
CA ARG A 83 4.12 5.55 -14.33
C ARG A 83 5.48 4.88 -14.30
N LYS A 84 6.38 5.31 -15.19
CA LYS A 84 7.81 4.98 -15.19
C LYS A 84 8.60 6.08 -14.49
#